data_AF-A0A932GPQ4-F1
#
_entry.id   AF-A0A932GPQ4-F1
#
_cell.length_a   1.000
_cell.length_b   1.000
_cell.length_c   1.000
_cell.angle_alpha   90.00
_cell.angle_beta   90.00
_cell.angle_gamma   90.00
#
_symmetry.space_group_name_H-M   'P 1'
#
loop_
_entity.id
_entity.type
_entity.pdbx_description
1 polymer ?
#
loop_
_entity_poly.entity_id
_entity_poly.type
_entity_poly.pdbx_seq_one_letter_code
_entity_poly.pdbx_strand_id
1 'polypeptide(L)' 'MSELQINLADLLRERFPNGTHPLVNRRTGEALRRNIEEKLNQAPESTIAYLDFSRVEIIDFSCADE' A
#
# COMPACT_ATOMS: atom_id res chain seq x y z
N MET A 1 -14.13 0.34 18.53
CA MET A 1 -12.89 0.25 17.73
C MET A 1 -13.26 0.59 16.31
N SER A 2 -12.61 1.59 15.71
CA SER A 2 -12.78 1.92 14.30
C SER A 2 -11.95 0.95 13.45
N GLU A 3 -12.39 0.74 12.21
CA GLU A 3 -11.70 -0.10 11.24
C GLU A 3 -11.31 0.73 10.01
N LEU A 4 -10.11 0.46 9.48
CA LEU A 4 -9.59 1.08 8.27
C LEU A 4 -9.21 -0.04 7.29
N GLN A 5 -9.91 -0.11 6.16
CA GLN A 5 -9.63 -1.07 5.10
C GLN A 5 -8.78 -0.40 4.02
N ILE A 6 -7.62 -0.99 3.70
CA ILE A 6 -6.72 -0.47 2.68
C ILE A 6 -6.45 -1.56 1.65
N ASN A 7 -6.97 -1.39 0.43
CA ASN A 7 -6.61 -2.24 -0.70
C ASN A 7 -5.35 -1.70 -1.40
N LEU A 8 -4.26 -2.46 -1.35
CA LEU A 8 -2.97 -1.99 -1.85
C LEU A 8 -2.92 -1.93 -3.38
N ALA A 9 -3.64 -2.81 -4.06
CA ALA A 9 -3.69 -2.78 -5.53
C ALA A 9 -4.39 -1.53 -6.05
N ASP A 10 -5.41 -1.05 -5.35
CA ASP A 10 -6.10 0.18 -5.71
C ASP A 10 -5.20 1.40 -5.47
N LEU A 11 -4.46 1.45 -4.35
CA LEU A 11 -3.46 2.50 -4.11
C LEU A 11 -2.36 2.53 -5.18
N LEU A 12 -1.88 1.37 -5.62
CA LEU A 12 -0.89 1.28 -6.69
C LEU A 12 -1.44 1.80 -8.02
N ARG A 13 -2.68 1.43 -8.38
CA ARG A 13 -3.33 1.89 -9.61
C ARG A 13 -3.60 3.39 -9.60
N GLU A 14 -4.06 3.94 -8.48
CA GLU A 14 -4.30 5.38 -8.33
C GLU A 14 -3.00 6.19 -8.50
N ARG A 15 -1.89 5.70 -7.92
CA ARG A 15 -0.61 6.39 -7.95
C ARG A 15 0.17 6.17 -9.24
N PHE A 16 -0.03 5.03 -9.90
CA PHE A 16 0.71 4.61 -11.10
C PHE A 16 -0.26 4.07 -12.17
N PRO A 17 -1.13 4.92 -12.75
CA PRO A 17 -2.20 4.49 -13.67
C PRO A 17 -1.70 3.87 -14.98
N ASN A 18 -0.44 4.12 -15.35
CA ASN A 18 0.20 3.56 -16.56
C ASN A 18 1.02 2.29 -16.27
N GLY A 19 1.02 1.78 -15.03
CA GLY A 19 1.67 0.53 -14.69
C GLY A 19 0.85 -0.65 -15.22
N THR A 20 1.50 -1.57 -15.93
CA THR A 20 0.84 -2.74 -16.54
C THR A 20 0.24 -3.69 -15.50
N HIS A 21 0.82 -3.76 -14.30
CA HIS A 21 0.40 -4.63 -13.20
C HIS A 21 0.59 -3.93 -11.83
N PRO A 22 -0.17 -4.33 -10.78
CA PRO A 22 0.09 -3.93 -9.39
C PRO A 22 1.41 -4.53 -8.89
N LEU A 23 2.51 -3.90 -9.30
CA LEU A 23 3.88 -4.24 -8.95
C LEU A 23 4.34 -3.39 -7.77
N VAL A 24 4.86 -4.04 -6.74
CA VAL A 24 5.60 -3.41 -5.65
C VAL A 24 7.09 -3.58 -5.90
N ASN A 25 7.72 -2.56 -6.49
CA ASN A 25 9.16 -2.31 -6.48
C ASN A 25 9.53 -1.20 -5.50
N ARG A 26 10.82 -0.83 -5.44
CA ARG A 26 11.35 0.12 -4.44
C ARG A 26 10.60 1.45 -4.44
N ARG A 27 10.41 2.04 -5.62
CA ARG A 27 9.74 3.33 -5.78
C ARG A 27 8.25 3.23 -5.44
N THR A 28 7.58 2.19 -5.94
CA THR A 28 6.15 2.01 -5.71
C THR A 28 5.84 1.63 -4.26
N GLY A 29 6.72 0.84 -3.62
CA GLY A 29 6.62 0.44 -2.22
C GLY A 29 6.85 1.59 -1.27
N GLU A 30 7.82 2.48 -1.56
CA GLU A 30 7.99 3.72 -0.80
C GLU A 30 6.74 4.62 -0.90
N ALA A 31 6.19 4.78 -2.10
CA ALA A 31 4.97 5.56 -2.30
C ALA A 31 3.77 4.95 -1.56
N LEU A 32 3.63 3.62 -1.60
CA LEU A 32 2.59 2.88 -0.91
C LEU A 32 2.70 3.05 0.60
N ARG A 33 3.91 2.90 1.16
CA ARG A 33 4.19 3.11 2.58
C ARG A 33 3.78 4.51 3.03
N ARG A 34 4.23 5.57 2.34
CA ARG A 34 3.87 6.95 2.67
C ARG A 34 2.35 7.15 2.69
N ASN A 35 1.64 6.57 1.74
CA ASN A 35 0.18 6.68 1.68
C ASN A 35 -0.52 5.93 2.82
N ILE A 36 -0.02 4.75 3.20
CA ILE A 36 -0.52 4.00 4.36
C ILE A 36 -0.26 4.80 5.65
N GLU A 37 0.96 5.32 5.84
CA GLU A 37 1.33 6.15 6.99
C GLU A 37 0.43 7.40 7.09
N GLU A 38 0.16 8.09 5.98
CA GLU A 38 -0.77 9.24 5.93
C GLU A 38 -2.19 8.85 6.36
N LYS A 39 -2.72 7.72 5.86
CA LYS A 39 -4.07 7.24 6.24
C LYS A 39 -4.13 6.83 7.71
N LEU A 40 -3.08 6.19 8.23
CA LEU A 40 -2.99 5.80 9.64
C LEU A 40 -2.92 7.03 10.56
N ASN A 41 -2.14 8.06 10.19
CA ASN A 41 -2.04 9.29 10.97
C ASN A 41 -3.35 10.09 11.04
N GLN A 42 -4.22 9.92 10.06
CA GLN A 42 -5.55 10.55 10.02
C GLN A 42 -6.63 9.69 10.70
N ALA A 43 -6.32 8.43 11.03
CA ALA A 43 -7.26 7.53 11.65
C ALA A 43 -7.46 7.87 13.14
N PRO A 44 -8.68 7.68 13.69
CA PRO A 44 -8.90 7.83 15.13
C PRO A 44 -8.00 6.90 15.96
N GLU A 45 -7.74 7.27 17.20
CA GLU A 45 -7.03 6.39 18.14
C GLU A 45 -7.71 5.02 18.26
N SER A 46 -6.90 3.98 18.44
CA SER A 46 -7.37 2.59 18.55
C SER A 46 -8.10 2.06 17.29
N THR A 47 -7.74 2.57 16.10
CA THR A 47 -8.18 2.01 14.81
C THR A 47 -7.43 0.72 14.49
N ILE A 48 -8.15 -0.31 14.06
CA ILE A 48 -7.58 -1.52 13.47
C ILE A 48 -7.50 -1.32 11.95
N ALA A 49 -6.27 -1.39 11.40
CA ALA A 49 -6.05 -1.29 9.96
C ALA A 49 -5.88 -2.68 9.34
N TYR A 50 -6.65 -2.95 8.30
CA TYR A 50 -6.56 -4.15 7.47
C TYR A 50 -5.91 -3.78 6.15
N LEU A 51 -4.77 -4.41 5.86
CA LEU A 51 -4.02 -4.22 4.62
C LEU A 51 -4.27 -5.41 3.69
N ASP A 52 -4.95 -5.17 2.59
CA ASP A 52 -5.30 -6.20 1.61
C ASP A 52 -4.27 -6.24 0.46
N PHE A 53 -3.45 -7.30 0.49
CA PHE A 53 -2.45 -7.62 -0.52
C PHE A 53 -2.96 -8.60 -1.59
N SER A 54 -4.20 -9.08 -1.51
CA SER A 54 -4.71 -10.18 -2.36
C SER A 54 -4.62 -9.94 -3.87
N ARG A 55 -4.57 -8.67 -4.28
CA ARG A 55 -4.48 -8.23 -5.69
C ARG A 55 -3.12 -7.63 -6.05
N VAL A 56 -2.13 -7.69 -5.16
CA VAL A 56 -0.75 -7.36 -5.49
C VAL A 56 -0.16 -8.57 -6.21
N GLU A 57 0.23 -8.38 -7.47
CA GLU A 57 0.61 -9.49 -8.35
C GLU A 57 2.10 -9.80 -8.30
N ILE A 58 2.93 -8.77 -8.09
CA ILE A 58 4.38 -8.91 -8.10
C ILE A 58 4.96 -8.06 -6.98
N ILE A 59 5.84 -8.65 -6.18
CA ILE A 59 6.71 -7.96 -5.24
C ILE A 59 8.14 -8.20 -5.70
N ASP A 60 8.82 -7.15 -6.12
CA ASP A 60 10.22 -7.18 -6.49
C ASP A 60 11.07 -7.20 -5.20
N PHE A 61 11.69 -8.35 -4.92
CA PHE A 61 12.50 -8.59 -3.73
C PHE A 61 13.78 -7.74 -3.66
N SER A 62 14.13 -6.98 -4.70
CA SER A 62 15.19 -5.96 -4.61
C SER A 62 14.91 -4.86 -3.56
N CYS A 63 13.73 -4.88 -2.94
CA CYS A 63 13.31 -4.00 -1.84
C CYS A 63 13.56 -4.57 -0.43
N ALA A 64 13.95 -5.85 -0.28
CA ALA A 64 13.94 -6.53 1.01
C ALA A 64 15.26 -6.43 1.81
N ASP A 65 16.32 -5.91 1.21
CA ASP A 65 17.70 -5.96 1.75
C ASP A 65 18.29 -4.60 2.18
N GLU A 66 17.50 -3.52 2.24
CA GLU A 66 17.97 -2.20 2.71
C GLU A 66 17.11 -1.57 3.81
#